data_AF-A0A7Z0QD98-F1
#
_entry.id   AF-A0A7Z0QD98-F1
#
_cell.length_a   1.000
_cell.length_b   1.000
_cell.length_c   1.000
_cell.angle_alpha   90.00
_cell.angle_beta   90.00
_cell.angle_gamma   90.00
#
_symmetry.space_group_name_H-M   'P 1'
#
loop_
_entity.id
_entity.type
_entity.pdbx_description
1 polymer ?
#
loop_
_entity_poly.entity_id
_entity_poly.type
_entity_poly.pdbx_seq_one_letter_code
_entity_poly.pdbx_strand_id
1 'polypeptide(L)'
;MSFSLPDFRRKWSCRGYMSAGAAMVTAALGLSLVLAERAEARKYATPLDIFGLGTPRPRAKVHSARIPLPKPRPEEAPQATDEAAPEAEGKPSADKPSATKPVEAAPPPEKQLSVCRLALTEEIAVAPSIPDIRGPGACGGEDLVRLEAIVLPDKRKVAVKPAAILRCTMASAIADWVRKDMVPLAASLGSTISDLDNFDSFECRGRNRIAGAMLSEHGKANALDVRAIKLANGRSIGLTDRGMPRDVRERVLHSVCARFSTVLGPGSDWYHEDHIHLDLAQRRNDYRICQWNVWDPLPQVAPLLPAGRPEEAPPREVAARPEAKDGAKDGAKDGADDEAAQKSPAPADKSAANGTKAEPHKPATKKRR
;
A
#
# COMPACT_ATOMS: atom_id res chain seq x y z
N MET A 1 -3.94 38.69 -43.31
CA MET A 1 -4.21 39.38 -42.03
C MET A 1 -4.56 38.32 -40.99
N SER A 2 -4.00 38.47 -39.80
CA SER A 2 -3.78 37.47 -38.77
C SER A 2 -5.06 36.87 -38.16
N PHE A 3 -5.08 35.54 -37.99
CA PHE A 3 -6.05 34.86 -37.12
C PHE A 3 -5.53 34.90 -35.68
N SER A 4 -6.28 35.53 -34.78
CA SER A 4 -6.02 35.53 -33.34
C SER A 4 -7.05 34.62 -32.66
N LEU A 5 -6.57 33.63 -31.91
CA LEU A 5 -7.39 32.75 -31.06
C LEU A 5 -7.64 33.46 -29.71
N PRO A 6 -8.87 33.52 -29.20
CA PRO A 6 -9.09 33.87 -27.81
C PRO A 6 -8.94 32.65 -26.89
N ASP A 7 -8.12 32.86 -25.88
CA ASP A 7 -7.75 31.97 -24.79
C ASP A 7 -8.95 31.73 -23.84
N PHE A 8 -9.56 30.54 -23.86
CA PHE A 8 -10.67 30.19 -22.97
C PHE A 8 -10.17 29.55 -21.67
N ARG A 9 -9.76 30.37 -20.71
CA ARG A 9 -9.69 29.97 -19.30
C ARG A 9 -11.05 30.12 -18.64
N ARG A 10 -11.83 29.03 -18.54
CA ARG A 10 -13.06 29.01 -17.72
C ARG A 10 -12.73 28.65 -16.27
N LYS A 11 -12.66 29.68 -15.42
CA LYS A 11 -12.84 29.58 -13.97
C LYS A 11 -14.29 29.14 -13.71
N TRP A 12 -14.49 28.07 -12.95
CA TRP A 12 -15.81 27.72 -12.43
C TRP A 12 -16.12 28.61 -11.23
N SER A 13 -17.15 29.45 -11.35
CA SER A 13 -17.73 30.20 -10.24
C SER A 13 -18.84 29.38 -9.59
N CYS A 14 -18.67 29.01 -8.32
CA CYS A 14 -19.78 28.61 -7.47
C CYS A 14 -20.58 29.85 -7.08
N ARG A 15 -21.80 29.99 -7.63
CA ARG A 15 -22.86 30.88 -7.13
C ARG A 15 -24.12 30.00 -7.16
N GLY A 16 -24.78 29.67 -6.07
CA GLY A 16 -25.18 30.55 -4.98
C GLY A 16 -26.62 30.98 -5.27
N TYR A 17 -27.60 30.15 -4.93
CA TYR A 17 -29.01 30.55 -4.91
C TYR A 17 -29.47 30.77 -3.47
N MET A 18 -29.95 32.00 -3.29
CA MET A 18 -30.54 32.60 -2.12
C MET A 18 -31.71 31.78 -1.57
N SER A 19 -31.83 31.72 -0.25
CA SER A 19 -33.13 31.76 0.40
C SER A 19 -33.10 32.91 1.40
N ALA A 20 -33.96 33.89 1.15
CA ALA A 20 -34.22 35.02 2.02
C ALA A 20 -35.25 34.58 3.07
N GLY A 21 -34.91 34.78 4.35
CA GLY A 21 -35.83 34.68 5.47
C GLY A 21 -35.40 35.71 6.50
N ALA A 22 -36.26 36.68 6.73
CA ALA A 22 -35.99 37.94 7.38
C ALA A 22 -35.64 37.84 8.88
N ALA A 23 -35.02 38.92 9.35
CA ALA A 23 -34.58 39.21 10.70
C ALA A 23 -35.69 39.15 11.77
N MET A 24 -35.32 38.72 12.98
CA MET A 24 -35.68 39.45 14.19
C MET A 24 -34.51 39.45 15.17
N VAL A 25 -34.12 40.66 15.55
CA VAL A 25 -33.12 41.00 16.56
C VAL A 25 -33.84 41.12 17.89
N THR A 26 -33.40 40.39 18.91
CA THR A 26 -33.54 40.81 20.32
C THR A 26 -32.32 40.40 21.10
N ALA A 27 -31.69 41.41 21.67
CA ALA A 27 -30.53 41.34 22.55
C ALA A 27 -30.89 40.74 23.92
N ALA A 28 -29.96 39.96 24.48
CA ALA A 28 -29.84 39.77 25.92
C ALA A 28 -28.34 39.64 26.25
N LEU A 29 -27.74 40.80 26.54
CA LEU A 29 -26.47 40.94 27.26
C LEU A 29 -26.77 40.74 28.75
N GLY A 30 -26.06 39.83 29.43
CA GLY A 30 -26.29 39.60 30.85
C GLY A 30 -25.32 38.62 31.50
N LEU A 31 -24.12 39.13 31.81
CA LEU A 31 -23.43 38.90 33.08
C LEU A 31 -23.06 37.45 33.46
N SER A 32 -21.79 37.10 33.23
CA SER A 32 -21.03 36.15 34.05
C SER A 32 -19.53 36.46 33.94
N LEU A 33 -19.14 37.58 34.54
CA LEU A 33 -17.78 37.80 35.02
C LEU A 33 -17.69 37.25 36.45
N VAL A 34 -16.50 36.81 36.83
CA VAL A 34 -16.07 36.29 38.15
C VAL A 34 -16.10 34.76 38.28
N LEU A 35 -14.98 34.13 37.90
CA LEU A 35 -14.10 33.36 38.79
C LEU A 35 -12.85 32.96 37.98
N ALA A 36 -11.90 33.88 37.88
CA ALA A 36 -10.55 33.55 37.44
C ALA A 36 -9.83 32.85 38.60
N GLU A 37 -9.86 31.52 38.63
CA GLU A 37 -8.95 30.76 39.48
C GLU A 37 -7.50 31.01 39.03
N ARG A 38 -6.65 31.31 40.00
CA ARG A 38 -5.20 31.37 39.83
C ARG A 38 -4.71 29.97 39.44
N ALA A 39 -4.29 29.80 38.20
CA ALA A 39 -3.51 28.63 37.80
C ALA A 39 -2.16 28.65 38.52
N GLU A 40 -1.97 27.72 39.46
CA GLU A 40 -0.65 27.38 39.98
C GLU A 40 0.25 26.90 38.83
N ALA A 41 1.37 27.60 38.64
CA ALA A 41 2.40 27.20 37.70
C ALA A 41 3.01 25.86 38.15
N ARG A 42 2.60 24.77 37.50
CA ARG A 42 3.34 23.50 37.53
C ARG A 42 4.76 23.77 37.03
N LYS A 43 5.76 23.45 37.85
CA LYS A 43 7.17 23.43 37.48
C LYS A 43 7.36 22.40 36.36
N TYR A 44 7.39 22.87 35.11
CA TYR A 44 7.83 22.06 33.99
C TYR A 44 9.37 21.98 34.02
N ALA A 45 9.87 20.75 33.89
CA ALA A 45 11.28 20.50 33.66
C ALA A 45 11.74 21.16 32.35
N THR A 46 12.99 21.58 32.34
CA THR A 46 13.71 22.27 31.26
C THR A 46 13.51 21.60 29.89
N PRO A 47 13.48 22.38 28.80
CA PRO A 47 13.31 21.84 27.45
C PRO A 47 14.52 20.98 27.07
N LEU A 48 14.23 19.78 26.54
CA LEU A 48 15.21 18.93 25.88
C LEU A 48 15.85 19.71 24.72
N ASP A 49 17.17 19.66 24.73
CA ASP A 49 18.13 20.27 23.82
C ASP A 49 17.88 19.81 22.36
N ILE A 50 17.33 20.70 21.51
CA ILE A 50 16.95 20.41 20.11
C ILE A 50 18.16 20.55 19.15
N PHE A 51 19.33 20.99 19.62
CA PHE A 51 20.55 21.09 18.81
C PHE A 51 21.70 20.35 19.48
N GLY A 52 21.77 19.03 19.25
CA GLY A 52 22.73 18.11 19.85
C GLY A 52 24.20 18.55 19.78
N LEU A 53 24.64 19.28 20.80
CA LEU A 53 26.02 19.69 21.07
C LEU A 53 26.47 19.23 22.47
N GLY A 54 25.86 18.14 22.98
CA GLY A 54 26.33 17.44 24.17
C GLY A 54 27.31 16.32 23.81
N THR A 55 28.44 16.28 24.52
CA THR A 55 29.51 15.28 24.34
C THR A 55 28.98 13.83 24.44
N PRO A 56 29.48 12.91 23.60
CA PRO A 56 28.98 11.54 23.59
C PRO A 56 29.33 10.83 24.90
N ARG A 57 28.30 10.41 25.66
CA ARG A 57 28.45 9.41 26.72
C ARG A 57 29.06 8.12 26.12
N PRO A 58 30.04 7.48 26.76
CA PRO A 58 30.57 6.22 26.28
C PRO A 58 29.44 5.18 26.24
N ARG A 59 29.20 4.62 25.04
CA ARG A 59 28.29 3.48 24.86
C ARG A 59 28.75 2.34 25.76
N ALA A 60 27.82 1.80 26.55
CA ALA A 60 28.01 0.52 27.20
C ALA A 60 28.40 -0.54 26.15
N LYS A 61 29.32 -1.44 26.54
CA LYS A 61 29.81 -2.53 25.69
C LYS A 61 28.64 -3.31 25.11
N VAL A 62 28.62 -3.43 23.79
CA VAL A 62 27.73 -4.35 23.07
C VAL A 62 28.09 -5.77 23.51
N HIS A 63 27.20 -6.44 24.25
CA HIS A 63 27.31 -7.88 24.42
C HIS A 63 27.00 -8.54 23.07
N SER A 64 28.02 -9.15 22.47
CA SER A 64 27.86 -10.09 21.37
C SER A 64 27.05 -11.28 21.88
N ALA A 65 25.75 -11.29 21.59
CA ALA A 65 24.94 -12.48 21.77
C ALA A 65 25.33 -13.48 20.67
N ARG A 66 26.18 -14.45 21.02
CA ARG A 66 26.37 -15.66 20.21
C ARG A 66 25.08 -16.46 20.29
N ILE A 67 24.27 -16.40 19.23
CA ILE A 67 23.12 -17.30 19.04
C ILE A 67 23.70 -18.72 18.86
N PRO A 68 23.43 -19.69 19.76
CA PRO A 68 23.90 -21.05 19.57
C PRO A 68 23.11 -21.69 18.43
N LEU A 69 23.81 -22.28 17.46
CA LEU A 69 23.20 -23.15 16.46
C LEU A 69 22.52 -24.36 17.17
N PRO A 70 21.37 -24.84 16.67
CA PRO A 70 20.72 -26.02 17.22
C PRO A 70 21.64 -27.24 17.10
N LYS A 71 21.73 -28.02 18.20
CA LYS A 71 22.53 -29.24 18.26
C LYS A 71 22.00 -30.29 17.27
N PRO A 72 22.86 -31.08 16.61
CA PRO A 72 22.41 -32.21 15.80
C PRO A 72 21.71 -33.26 16.68
N ARG A 73 20.71 -33.93 16.08
CA ARG A 73 19.92 -35.00 16.68
C ARG A 73 20.85 -36.16 17.13
N PRO A 74 20.74 -36.65 18.38
CA PRO A 74 21.53 -37.79 18.85
C PRO A 74 21.21 -39.08 18.06
N GLU A 75 22.21 -39.95 17.91
CA GLU A 75 22.19 -41.21 17.14
C GLU A 75 21.26 -42.30 17.70
N GLU A 76 20.57 -42.04 18.81
CA GLU A 76 19.73 -43.02 19.49
C GLU A 76 18.25 -42.66 19.35
N ALA A 77 17.74 -42.80 18.12
CA ALA A 77 16.31 -42.83 17.83
C ALA A 77 16.05 -43.97 16.84
N PRO A 78 15.13 -44.91 17.14
CA PRO A 78 14.94 -46.09 16.31
C PRO A 78 14.38 -45.70 14.95
N GLN A 79 14.97 -46.26 13.90
CA GLN A 79 14.44 -46.18 12.55
C GLN A 79 13.18 -47.06 12.48
N ALA A 80 12.09 -46.50 11.94
CA ALA A 80 10.91 -47.27 11.61
C ALA A 80 11.23 -48.16 10.40
N THR A 81 11.17 -49.48 10.60
CA THR A 81 11.09 -50.48 9.54
C THR A 81 9.70 -51.09 9.55
N ASP A 82 9.05 -51.07 8.39
CA ASP A 82 7.91 -51.90 8.04
C ASP A 82 8.30 -53.39 8.07
N GLU A 83 7.55 -54.25 8.79
CA GLU A 83 6.94 -55.50 8.27
C GLU A 83 6.17 -56.33 9.35
N ALA A 84 4.94 -56.71 8.99
CA ALA A 84 4.12 -57.90 9.29
C ALA A 84 4.05 -58.62 10.68
N ALA A 85 2.81 -58.57 11.25
CA ALA A 85 1.95 -59.63 11.88
C ALA A 85 2.43 -60.41 13.15
N PRO A 86 1.60 -61.19 13.90
CA PRO A 86 0.13 -61.41 13.96
C PRO A 86 -0.49 -61.40 15.40
N GLU A 87 -1.75 -61.87 15.50
CA GLU A 87 -2.71 -62.10 16.60
C GLU A 87 -2.21 -62.60 17.97
N ALA A 88 -2.91 -62.19 19.05
CA ALA A 88 -3.36 -63.08 20.14
C ALA A 88 -4.41 -62.41 21.05
N GLU A 89 -5.35 -63.24 21.51
CA GLU A 89 -6.64 -62.96 22.14
C GLU A 89 -6.58 -62.55 23.63
N GLY A 90 -7.68 -62.00 24.17
CA GLY A 90 -7.96 -62.06 25.61
C GLY A 90 -8.79 -60.91 26.21
N LYS A 91 -10.13 -61.02 26.14
CA LYS A 91 -11.12 -60.25 26.91
C LYS A 91 -11.24 -60.80 28.36
N PRO A 92 -11.82 -60.10 29.37
CA PRO A 92 -13.25 -59.73 29.36
C PRO A 92 -13.67 -58.39 30.03
N SER A 93 -14.92 -58.01 29.72
CA SER A 93 -15.67 -56.79 30.10
C SER A 93 -16.26 -56.76 31.52
N ALA A 94 -16.41 -55.54 32.06
CA ALA A 94 -17.59 -54.92 32.70
C ALA A 94 -17.11 -53.53 33.21
N ASP A 95 -17.78 -52.38 33.11
CA ASP A 95 -19.20 -52.06 33.22
C ASP A 95 -19.46 -50.68 32.57
N LYS A 96 -20.69 -50.44 32.10
CA LYS A 96 -21.18 -49.15 31.58
C LYS A 96 -22.21 -48.59 32.57
N PRO A 97 -22.31 -47.25 32.73
CA PRO A 97 -23.56 -46.59 32.32
C PRO A 97 -23.29 -45.27 31.60
N SER A 98 -23.80 -45.12 30.36
CA SER A 98 -25.00 -44.32 30.03
C SER A 98 -24.59 -42.91 29.57
N ALA A 99 -24.24 -42.74 28.30
CA ALA A 99 -25.17 -42.26 27.27
C ALA A 99 -25.78 -40.87 27.58
N THR A 100 -24.94 -39.84 27.65
CA THR A 100 -25.37 -38.47 27.37
C THR A 100 -25.57 -38.35 25.87
N LYS A 101 -26.83 -38.27 25.42
CA LYS A 101 -27.17 -37.88 24.05
C LYS A 101 -26.45 -36.56 23.72
N PRO A 102 -25.79 -36.42 22.55
CA PRO A 102 -25.50 -35.10 22.03
C PRO A 102 -26.84 -34.40 21.82
N VAL A 103 -27.07 -33.30 22.53
CA VAL A 103 -28.10 -32.35 22.14
C VAL A 103 -27.67 -31.85 20.78
N GLU A 104 -28.40 -32.28 19.75
CA GLU A 104 -28.29 -31.71 18.42
C GLU A 104 -28.54 -30.21 18.56
N ALA A 105 -27.46 -29.43 18.48
CA ALA A 105 -27.53 -27.99 18.52
C ALA A 105 -28.45 -27.58 17.38
N ALA A 106 -29.57 -26.93 17.74
CA ALA A 106 -30.48 -26.35 16.77
C ALA A 106 -29.66 -25.57 15.73
N PRO A 107 -29.95 -25.71 14.43
CA PRO A 107 -29.25 -24.93 13.42
C PRO A 107 -29.33 -23.45 13.81
N PRO A 108 -28.21 -22.71 13.72
CA PRO A 108 -28.22 -21.30 14.07
C PRO A 108 -29.36 -20.62 13.30
N PRO A 109 -30.13 -19.73 13.95
CA PRO A 109 -31.24 -19.05 13.29
C PRO A 109 -30.73 -18.42 11.99
N GLU A 110 -31.42 -18.70 10.89
CA GLU A 110 -31.05 -18.16 9.58
C GLU A 110 -30.93 -16.64 9.69
N LYS A 111 -29.71 -16.12 9.56
CA LYS A 111 -29.43 -14.70 9.74
C LYS A 111 -30.21 -13.96 8.66
N GLN A 112 -31.15 -13.10 9.08
CA GLN A 112 -31.96 -12.31 8.17
C GLN A 112 -31.04 -11.49 7.26
N LEU A 113 -31.26 -11.58 5.95
CA LEU A 113 -30.40 -10.93 4.96
C LEU A 113 -30.43 -9.41 5.14
N SER A 114 -29.27 -8.77 5.02
CA SER A 114 -29.17 -7.31 5.06
C SER A 114 -29.89 -6.67 3.87
N VAL A 115 -30.22 -5.38 3.98
CA VAL A 115 -30.75 -4.59 2.85
C VAL A 115 -29.81 -4.66 1.64
N CYS A 116 -28.51 -4.59 1.87
CA CYS A 116 -27.52 -4.72 0.81
C CYS A 116 -27.60 -6.09 0.14
N ARG A 117 -27.66 -7.17 0.92
CA ARG A 117 -27.65 -8.52 0.37
C ARG A 117 -28.91 -8.83 -0.44
N LEU A 118 -30.05 -8.26 -0.03
CA LEU A 118 -31.31 -8.31 -0.78
C LEU A 118 -31.22 -7.52 -2.10
N ALA A 119 -30.52 -6.38 -2.10
CA ALA A 119 -30.30 -5.58 -3.30
C ALA A 119 -29.26 -6.20 -4.25
N LEU A 120 -28.25 -6.90 -3.73
CA LEU A 120 -27.20 -7.56 -4.51
C LEU A 120 -27.70 -8.93 -5.01
N THR A 121 -28.65 -8.91 -5.94
CA THR A 121 -29.25 -10.11 -6.51
C THR A 121 -28.27 -10.85 -7.44
N GLU A 122 -28.59 -12.10 -7.75
CA GLU A 122 -27.84 -12.92 -8.73
C GLU A 122 -27.88 -12.34 -10.16
N GLU A 123 -28.72 -11.32 -10.41
CA GLU A 123 -28.71 -10.58 -11.68
C GLU A 123 -27.66 -9.45 -11.71
N ILE A 124 -27.10 -9.11 -10.55
CA ILE A 124 -26.09 -8.06 -10.39
C ILE A 124 -24.72 -8.68 -10.17
N ALA A 125 -24.61 -9.68 -9.29
CA ALA A 125 -23.34 -10.32 -8.98
C ALA A 125 -23.53 -11.76 -8.48
N VAL A 126 -22.55 -12.61 -8.78
CA VAL A 126 -22.35 -13.89 -8.10
C VAL A 126 -21.48 -13.60 -6.87
N ALA A 127 -22.13 -13.49 -5.72
CA ALA A 127 -21.51 -13.06 -4.48
C ALA A 127 -22.10 -13.85 -3.28
N PRO A 128 -21.77 -15.15 -3.12
CA PRO A 128 -22.21 -15.93 -1.98
C PRO A 128 -21.83 -15.26 -0.66
N SER A 129 -22.77 -15.24 0.28
CA SER A 129 -22.52 -14.77 1.64
C SER A 129 -21.53 -15.69 2.35
N ILE A 130 -20.64 -15.11 3.15
CA ILE A 130 -19.70 -15.85 3.99
C ILE A 130 -19.94 -15.51 5.47
N PRO A 131 -19.49 -16.36 6.41
CA PRO A 131 -19.61 -16.06 7.84
C PRO A 131 -18.94 -14.74 8.22
N ASP A 132 -19.46 -14.09 9.27
CA ASP A 132 -18.82 -12.92 9.86
C ASP A 132 -17.38 -13.26 10.29
N ILE A 133 -16.43 -12.39 9.94
CA ILE A 133 -15.04 -12.53 10.37
C ILE A 133 -14.82 -11.59 11.55
N ARG A 134 -14.26 -12.10 12.65
CA ARG A 134 -13.89 -11.29 13.82
C ARG A 134 -12.43 -11.56 14.19
N GLY A 135 -11.59 -10.57 13.96
CA GLY A 135 -10.16 -10.60 14.29
C GLY A 135 -9.78 -9.47 15.24
N PRO A 136 -8.49 -9.38 15.62
CA PRO A 136 -7.98 -8.33 16.51
C PRO A 136 -8.18 -6.93 15.90
N GLY A 137 -8.36 -5.91 16.75
CA GLY A 137 -8.34 -4.50 16.32
C GLY A 137 -9.46 -4.10 15.34
N ALA A 138 -10.65 -4.69 15.47
CA ALA A 138 -11.81 -4.52 14.56
C ALA A 138 -11.63 -5.15 13.16
N CYS A 139 -10.69 -6.08 13.03
CA CYS A 139 -10.50 -6.82 11.79
C CYS A 139 -11.72 -7.71 11.46
N GLY A 140 -12.05 -7.76 10.18
CA GLY A 140 -13.21 -8.44 9.63
C GLY A 140 -14.45 -7.56 9.61
N GLY A 141 -15.60 -8.20 9.74
CA GLY A 141 -16.88 -7.57 9.60
C GLY A 141 -18.03 -8.55 9.55
N GLU A 142 -19.21 -7.96 9.51
CA GLU A 142 -20.46 -8.63 9.21
C GLU A 142 -20.90 -8.33 7.78
N ASP A 143 -21.92 -9.06 7.31
CA ASP A 143 -22.50 -8.90 5.97
C ASP A 143 -21.44 -9.04 4.88
N LEU A 144 -20.61 -10.09 5.03
CA LEU A 144 -19.51 -10.38 4.14
C LEU A 144 -19.97 -11.28 2.99
N VAL A 145 -19.41 -11.02 1.82
CA VAL A 145 -19.63 -11.80 0.60
C VAL A 145 -18.29 -12.13 -0.04
N ARG A 146 -18.26 -13.24 -0.76
CA ARG A 146 -17.17 -13.58 -1.67
C ARG A 146 -17.62 -13.24 -3.09
N LEU A 147 -17.19 -12.07 -3.60
CA LEU A 147 -17.51 -11.62 -4.95
C LEU A 147 -16.70 -12.42 -5.98
N GLU A 148 -17.38 -13.28 -6.72
CA GLU A 148 -16.78 -14.16 -7.73
C GLU A 148 -16.93 -13.60 -9.14
N ALA A 149 -18.07 -12.98 -9.44
CA ALA A 149 -18.32 -12.38 -10.73
C ALA A 149 -19.37 -11.26 -10.65
N ILE A 150 -19.27 -10.32 -11.56
CA ILE A 150 -20.28 -9.26 -11.77
C ILE A 150 -21.09 -9.66 -12.99
N VAL A 151 -22.40 -9.78 -12.83
CA VAL A 151 -23.32 -10.11 -13.91
C VAL A 151 -23.64 -8.82 -14.65
N LEU A 152 -23.67 -8.86 -15.98
CA LEU A 152 -24.01 -7.72 -16.83
C LEU A 152 -25.50 -7.77 -17.24
N PRO A 153 -26.09 -6.67 -17.73
CA PRO A 153 -27.48 -6.66 -18.20
C PRO A 153 -27.79 -7.72 -19.27
N ASP A 154 -26.81 -8.07 -20.10
CA ASP A 154 -26.88 -9.12 -21.13
C ASP A 154 -26.58 -10.53 -20.59
N LYS A 155 -26.61 -10.71 -19.26
CA LYS A 155 -26.36 -11.96 -18.52
C LYS A 155 -24.95 -12.53 -18.65
N ARG A 156 -24.02 -11.85 -19.34
CA ARG A 156 -22.59 -12.22 -19.31
C ARG A 156 -21.99 -11.93 -17.94
N LYS A 157 -20.94 -12.67 -17.60
CA LYS A 157 -20.25 -12.56 -16.31
C LYS A 157 -18.85 -12.00 -16.50
N VAL A 158 -18.55 -10.92 -15.79
CA VAL A 158 -17.19 -10.41 -15.60
C VAL A 158 -16.62 -11.11 -14.38
N ALA A 159 -15.64 -11.99 -14.56
CA ALA A 159 -15.05 -12.71 -13.44
C ALA A 159 -14.17 -11.78 -12.59
N VAL A 160 -14.24 -11.90 -11.27
CA VAL A 160 -13.31 -11.21 -10.35
C VAL A 160 -12.23 -12.21 -9.98
N LYS A 161 -10.98 -11.93 -10.37
CA LYS A 161 -9.87 -12.89 -10.27
C LYS A 161 -8.70 -12.30 -9.47
N PRO A 162 -8.33 -12.90 -8.33
CA PRO A 162 -9.07 -13.94 -7.59
C PRO A 162 -10.39 -13.38 -7.02
N ALA A 163 -11.30 -14.26 -6.59
CA ALA A 163 -12.55 -13.84 -5.96
C ALA A 163 -12.26 -12.99 -4.71
N ALA A 164 -12.98 -11.88 -4.55
CA ALA A 164 -12.72 -10.90 -3.49
C ALA A 164 -13.60 -11.14 -2.26
N ILE A 165 -13.02 -11.13 -1.06
CA ILE A 165 -13.81 -11.11 0.17
C ILE A 165 -14.06 -9.65 0.55
N LEU A 166 -15.33 -9.26 0.57
CA LEU A 166 -15.75 -7.87 0.75
C LEU A 166 -16.99 -7.80 1.65
N ARG A 167 -17.21 -6.67 2.30
CA ARG A 167 -18.54 -6.28 2.77
C ARG A 167 -19.49 -6.15 1.58
N CYS A 168 -20.75 -6.50 1.76
CA CYS A 168 -21.75 -6.42 0.70
C CYS A 168 -21.80 -5.03 0.06
N THR A 169 -21.69 -3.96 0.85
CA THR A 169 -21.73 -2.58 0.34
C THR A 169 -20.56 -2.28 -0.59
N MET A 170 -19.36 -2.75 -0.27
CA MET A 170 -18.18 -2.61 -1.12
C MET A 170 -18.31 -3.46 -2.39
N ALA A 171 -18.77 -4.70 -2.27
CA ALA A 171 -19.05 -5.55 -3.44
C ALA A 171 -20.10 -4.92 -4.38
N SER A 172 -21.13 -4.30 -3.81
CA SER A 172 -22.16 -3.57 -4.57
C SER A 172 -21.57 -2.36 -5.29
N ALA A 173 -20.74 -1.56 -4.62
CA ALA A 173 -20.07 -0.41 -5.24
C ALA A 173 -19.16 -0.81 -6.42
N ILE A 174 -18.44 -1.93 -6.29
CA ILE A 174 -17.59 -2.49 -7.36
C ILE A 174 -18.45 -2.99 -8.53
N ALA A 175 -19.52 -3.75 -8.26
CA ALA A 175 -20.44 -4.23 -9.29
C ALA A 175 -21.05 -3.05 -10.08
N ASP A 176 -21.47 -2.01 -9.36
CA ASP A 176 -22.01 -0.80 -9.95
C ASP A 176 -21.01 -0.04 -10.81
N TRP A 177 -19.77 0.12 -10.35
CA TRP A 177 -18.69 0.75 -11.10
C TRP A 177 -18.39 0.00 -12.41
N VAL A 178 -18.26 -1.32 -12.33
CA VAL A 178 -17.97 -2.15 -13.51
C VAL A 178 -19.12 -2.04 -14.52
N ARG A 179 -20.37 -2.18 -14.07
CA ARG A 179 -21.55 -2.16 -14.94
C ARG A 179 -21.80 -0.80 -15.58
N LYS A 180 -21.62 0.29 -14.83
CA LYS A 180 -22.00 1.65 -15.28
C LYS A 180 -20.89 2.42 -15.96
N ASP A 181 -19.62 2.18 -15.62
CA ASP A 181 -18.49 2.97 -16.13
C ASP A 181 -17.55 2.14 -17.00
N MET A 182 -17.14 0.97 -16.51
CA MET A 182 -16.15 0.16 -17.23
C MET A 182 -16.74 -0.50 -18.47
N VAL A 183 -18.00 -0.95 -18.44
CA VAL A 183 -18.65 -1.57 -19.61
C VAL A 183 -18.75 -0.59 -20.78
N PRO A 184 -19.27 0.65 -20.61
CA PRO A 184 -19.24 1.65 -21.69
C PRO A 184 -17.81 2.00 -22.14
N LEU A 185 -16.85 2.08 -21.21
CA LEU A 185 -15.46 2.34 -21.57
C LEU A 185 -14.89 1.21 -22.45
N ALA A 186 -15.10 -0.05 -22.09
CA ALA A 186 -14.69 -1.19 -22.91
C ALA A 186 -15.36 -1.18 -24.29
N ALA A 187 -16.65 -0.86 -24.36
CA ALA A 187 -17.39 -0.72 -25.62
C ALA A 187 -16.80 0.38 -26.51
N SER A 188 -16.40 1.52 -25.94
CA SER A 188 -15.72 2.59 -26.69
C SER A 188 -14.37 2.17 -27.27
N LEU A 189 -13.74 1.14 -26.70
CA LEU A 189 -12.50 0.53 -27.18
C LEU A 189 -12.76 -0.64 -28.15
N GLY A 190 -14.00 -0.84 -28.59
CA GLY A 190 -14.41 -1.90 -29.50
C GLY A 190 -14.38 -3.30 -28.87
N SER A 191 -14.58 -3.41 -27.56
CA SER A 191 -14.54 -4.69 -26.85
C SER A 191 -15.54 -4.77 -25.70
N THR A 192 -15.49 -5.86 -24.96
CA THR A 192 -16.27 -6.06 -23.74
C THR A 192 -15.37 -6.60 -22.64
N ILE A 193 -15.75 -6.41 -21.39
CA ILE A 193 -14.96 -6.89 -20.26
C ILE A 193 -15.11 -8.41 -20.10
N SER A 194 -14.01 -9.10 -19.83
CA SER A 194 -13.99 -10.51 -19.44
C SER A 194 -13.70 -10.68 -17.94
N ASP A 195 -12.73 -9.94 -17.41
CA ASP A 195 -12.27 -10.10 -16.03
C ASP A 195 -11.88 -8.77 -15.37
N LEU A 196 -12.12 -8.69 -14.07
CA LEU A 196 -11.55 -7.72 -13.14
C LEU A 196 -10.34 -8.38 -12.46
N ASP A 197 -9.15 -7.80 -12.65
CA ASP A 197 -7.91 -8.27 -12.05
C ASP A 197 -7.77 -7.69 -10.63
N ASN A 198 -8.24 -8.47 -9.67
CA ASN A 198 -8.17 -8.18 -8.24
C ASN A 198 -6.73 -8.46 -7.76
N PHE A 199 -6.12 -7.47 -7.11
CA PHE A 199 -4.78 -7.61 -6.57
C PHE A 199 -4.79 -7.99 -5.09
N ASP A 200 -5.65 -7.35 -4.30
CA ASP A 200 -5.83 -7.61 -2.88
C ASP A 200 -7.26 -7.22 -2.45
N SER A 201 -7.82 -7.97 -1.49
CA SER A 201 -9.18 -7.73 -0.98
C SER A 201 -9.20 -7.76 0.54
N PHE A 202 -9.55 -8.88 1.18
CA PHE A 202 -9.50 -8.98 2.63
C PHE A 202 -8.12 -9.41 3.12
N GLU A 203 -7.45 -8.54 3.88
CA GLU A 203 -6.23 -8.88 4.61
C GLU A 203 -6.22 -8.21 5.99
N CYS A 204 -6.16 -9.02 7.04
CA CYS A 204 -6.20 -8.58 8.43
C CYS A 204 -4.89 -7.91 8.88
N ARG A 205 -4.68 -6.65 8.50
CA ARG A 205 -3.42 -5.93 8.79
C ARG A 205 -3.59 -4.43 9.01
N GLY A 206 -2.60 -3.84 9.69
CA GLY A 206 -2.43 -2.39 9.77
C GLY A 206 -2.20 -1.77 8.39
N ARG A 207 -2.55 -0.49 8.26
CA ARG A 207 -2.31 0.30 7.05
C ARG A 207 -0.84 0.22 6.65
N ASN A 208 -0.58 0.09 5.35
CA ASN A 208 0.76 0.01 4.79
C ASN A 208 1.63 -1.14 5.37
N ARG A 209 0.98 -2.17 5.94
CA ARG A 209 1.64 -3.31 6.63
C ARG A 209 2.50 -2.89 7.83
N ILE A 210 2.24 -1.71 8.40
CA ILE A 210 2.95 -1.19 9.57
C ILE A 210 2.29 -1.72 10.85
N ALA A 211 3.05 -2.42 11.68
CA ALA A 211 2.59 -2.93 12.97
C ALA A 211 2.20 -1.77 13.90
N GLY A 212 1.03 -1.88 14.54
CA GLY A 212 0.52 -0.83 15.44
C GLY A 212 -0.11 0.38 14.73
N ALA A 213 -0.07 0.45 13.40
CA ALA A 213 -0.82 1.46 12.66
C ALA A 213 -2.33 1.20 12.73
N MET A 214 -3.13 2.22 12.36
CA MET A 214 -4.57 2.07 12.18
C MET A 214 -4.89 0.90 11.25
N LEU A 215 -5.95 0.16 11.55
CA LEU A 215 -6.40 -0.96 10.72
C LEU A 215 -6.69 -0.48 9.29
N SER A 216 -6.18 -1.21 8.30
CA SER A 216 -6.47 -0.98 6.88
C SER A 216 -7.94 -1.23 6.56
N GLU A 217 -8.49 -0.56 5.55
CA GLU A 217 -9.83 -0.89 5.05
C GLU A 217 -9.89 -2.29 4.43
N HIS A 218 -8.77 -2.83 3.93
CA HIS A 218 -8.64 -4.25 3.58
C HIS A 218 -8.94 -5.15 4.80
N GLY A 219 -8.44 -4.77 5.96
CA GLY A 219 -8.69 -5.46 7.23
C GLY A 219 -10.14 -5.39 7.68
N LYS A 220 -10.94 -4.47 7.12
CA LYS A 220 -12.38 -4.36 7.36
C LYS A 220 -13.22 -4.98 6.24
N ALA A 221 -12.59 -5.66 5.27
CA ALA A 221 -13.21 -6.12 4.02
C ALA A 221 -13.92 -4.98 3.24
N ASN A 222 -13.43 -3.74 3.37
CA ASN A 222 -14.06 -2.53 2.84
C ASN A 222 -13.18 -1.86 1.76
N ALA A 223 -12.24 -2.60 1.19
CA ALA A 223 -11.34 -2.13 0.15
C ALA A 223 -11.06 -3.22 -0.91
N LEU A 224 -10.66 -2.77 -2.09
CA LEU A 224 -10.22 -3.61 -3.20
C LEU A 224 -9.05 -2.93 -3.91
N ASP A 225 -7.98 -3.68 -4.13
CA ASP A 225 -6.87 -3.26 -4.99
C ASP A 225 -7.07 -3.84 -6.39
N VAL A 226 -6.95 -3.01 -7.43
CA VAL A 226 -7.21 -3.39 -8.82
C VAL A 226 -5.99 -3.05 -9.69
N ARG A 227 -5.55 -4.03 -10.48
CA ARG A 227 -4.43 -3.86 -11.42
C ARG A 227 -4.90 -3.54 -12.83
N ALA A 228 -5.90 -4.28 -13.30
CA ALA A 228 -6.32 -4.23 -14.69
C ALA A 228 -7.76 -4.68 -14.90
N ILE A 229 -8.29 -4.34 -16.07
CA ILE A 229 -9.55 -4.85 -16.60
C ILE A 229 -9.23 -5.61 -17.88
N LYS A 230 -9.47 -6.91 -17.90
CA LYS A 230 -9.22 -7.76 -19.07
C LYS A 230 -10.42 -7.68 -20.01
N LEU A 231 -10.12 -7.60 -21.30
CA LEU A 231 -11.10 -7.50 -22.37
C LEU A 231 -11.20 -8.82 -23.13
N ALA A 232 -12.38 -9.10 -23.68
CA ALA A 232 -12.67 -10.33 -24.40
C ALA A 232 -11.82 -10.51 -25.68
N ASN A 233 -11.20 -9.45 -26.20
CA ASN A 233 -10.28 -9.50 -27.34
C ASN A 233 -8.82 -9.80 -26.94
N GLY A 234 -8.56 -10.17 -25.69
CA GLY A 234 -7.22 -10.51 -25.19
C GLY A 234 -6.38 -9.30 -24.76
N ARG A 235 -6.86 -8.06 -24.96
CA ARG A 235 -6.23 -6.85 -24.44
C ARG A 235 -6.57 -6.66 -22.97
N SER A 236 -5.78 -5.86 -22.26
CA SER A 236 -6.08 -5.40 -20.91
C SER A 236 -6.01 -3.87 -20.84
N ILE A 237 -6.87 -3.28 -20.01
CA ILE A 237 -6.73 -1.91 -19.56
C ILE A 237 -5.89 -1.98 -18.28
N GLY A 238 -4.57 -1.86 -18.41
CA GLY A 238 -3.66 -1.74 -17.27
C GLY A 238 -3.82 -0.36 -16.63
N LEU A 239 -4.21 -0.32 -15.35
CA LEU A 239 -4.56 0.94 -14.69
C LEU A 239 -3.31 1.79 -14.40
N THR A 240 -2.21 1.14 -14.03
CA THR A 240 -0.91 1.78 -13.77
C THR A 240 0.06 1.69 -14.96
N ASP A 241 -0.35 1.05 -16.07
CA ASP A 241 0.47 0.91 -17.26
C ASP A 241 0.58 2.24 -18.03
N ARG A 242 1.79 2.80 -18.05
CA ARG A 242 2.09 4.05 -18.76
C ARG A 242 2.00 3.90 -20.28
N GLY A 243 2.08 2.68 -20.81
CA GLY A 243 1.86 2.37 -22.21
C GLY A 243 0.39 2.42 -22.63
N MET A 244 -0.54 2.36 -21.67
CA MET A 244 -1.97 2.53 -21.95
C MET A 244 -2.27 4.01 -22.30
N PRO A 245 -3.06 4.28 -23.36
CA PRO A 245 -3.57 5.61 -23.66
C PRO A 245 -4.03 6.37 -22.41
N ARG A 246 -3.46 7.57 -22.23
CA ARG A 246 -3.67 8.41 -21.05
C ARG A 246 -5.14 8.75 -20.85
N ASP A 247 -5.84 9.07 -21.93
CA ASP A 247 -7.26 9.40 -21.91
C ASP A 247 -8.14 8.25 -21.39
N VAL A 248 -7.76 6.98 -21.65
CA VAL A 248 -8.44 5.82 -21.08
C VAL A 248 -8.23 5.76 -19.57
N ARG A 249 -6.99 5.93 -19.10
CA ARG A 249 -6.67 5.91 -17.67
C ARG A 249 -7.31 7.09 -16.92
N GLU A 250 -7.35 8.28 -17.52
CA GLU A 250 -8.06 9.44 -16.96
C GLU A 250 -9.58 9.19 -16.86
N ARG A 251 -10.20 8.56 -17.86
CA ARG A 251 -11.61 8.14 -17.76
C ARG A 251 -11.85 7.18 -16.59
N VAL A 252 -10.94 6.21 -16.38
CA VAL A 252 -11.02 5.33 -15.21
C VAL A 252 -10.86 6.12 -13.92
N LEU A 253 -9.84 6.98 -13.80
CA LEU A 253 -9.61 7.86 -12.64
C LEU A 253 -10.87 8.64 -12.26
N HIS A 254 -11.49 9.31 -13.22
CA HIS A 254 -12.72 10.08 -12.97
C HIS A 254 -13.86 9.18 -12.50
N SER A 255 -14.03 7.99 -13.08
CA SER A 255 -15.09 7.05 -12.69
C SER A 255 -14.93 6.55 -11.25
N VAL A 256 -13.71 6.22 -10.82
CA VAL A 256 -13.48 5.70 -9.46
C VAL A 256 -13.57 6.81 -8.43
N CYS A 257 -13.03 8.00 -8.72
CA CYS A 257 -13.07 9.12 -7.78
C CYS A 257 -14.49 9.67 -7.56
N ALA A 258 -15.40 9.49 -8.52
CA ALA A 258 -16.82 9.80 -8.33
C ALA A 258 -17.51 8.85 -7.34
N ARG A 259 -17.03 7.61 -7.20
CA ARG A 259 -17.72 6.52 -6.47
C ARG A 259 -17.14 6.16 -5.12
N PHE A 260 -15.82 6.08 -5.02
CA PHE A 260 -15.12 5.63 -3.82
C PHE A 260 -14.70 6.80 -2.95
N SER A 261 -14.68 6.61 -1.63
CA SER A 261 -14.23 7.66 -0.70
C SER A 261 -12.71 7.78 -0.64
N THR A 262 -12.00 6.73 -1.03
CA THR A 262 -10.54 6.75 -1.19
C THR A 262 -10.18 6.08 -2.49
N VAL A 263 -9.38 6.77 -3.29
CA VAL A 263 -8.69 6.24 -4.46
C VAL A 263 -7.22 6.60 -4.30
N LEU A 264 -6.37 5.58 -4.17
CA LEU A 264 -4.91 5.74 -4.14
C LEU A 264 -4.32 5.00 -5.34
N GLY A 265 -3.38 5.61 -6.03
CA GLY A 265 -2.64 5.00 -7.12
C GLY A 265 -1.25 5.64 -7.25
N PRO A 266 -0.59 5.50 -8.41
CA PRO A 266 0.73 6.08 -8.62
C PRO A 266 0.84 7.54 -8.18
N GLY A 267 1.88 7.88 -7.42
CA GLY A 267 2.10 9.22 -6.88
C GLY A 267 1.32 9.58 -5.61
N SER A 268 0.49 8.69 -5.06
CA SER A 268 -0.10 8.88 -3.72
C SER A 268 0.89 8.54 -2.61
N ASP A 269 1.44 7.33 -2.65
CA ASP A 269 2.56 6.85 -1.86
C ASP A 269 3.20 5.65 -2.57
N TRP A 270 4.33 5.17 -2.05
CA TRP A 270 5.10 4.10 -2.69
C TRP A 270 4.41 2.72 -2.66
N TYR A 271 3.36 2.52 -1.85
CA TYR A 271 2.65 1.25 -1.77
C TYR A 271 1.67 1.06 -2.92
N HIS A 272 1.28 2.11 -3.62
CA HIS A 272 0.22 2.10 -4.65
C HIS A 272 0.75 2.42 -6.05
N GLU A 273 2.01 2.14 -6.35
CA GLU A 273 2.62 2.46 -7.65
C GLU A 273 2.27 1.45 -8.76
N ASP A 274 1.89 0.22 -8.42
CA ASP A 274 1.59 -0.85 -9.38
C ASP A 274 0.11 -1.24 -9.48
N HIS A 275 -0.76 -0.68 -8.63
CA HIS A 275 -2.21 -0.90 -8.62
C HIS A 275 -2.96 0.36 -8.20
N ILE A 276 -4.30 0.32 -8.25
CA ILE A 276 -5.13 1.32 -7.60
C ILE A 276 -5.87 0.71 -6.41
N HIS A 277 -5.91 1.42 -5.30
CA HIS A 277 -6.65 1.08 -4.10
C HIS A 277 -7.98 1.82 -4.08
N LEU A 278 -9.07 1.10 -3.85
CA LEU A 278 -10.43 1.61 -3.77
C LEU A 278 -11.03 1.25 -2.42
N ASP A 279 -11.54 2.22 -1.65
CA ASP A 279 -12.26 1.94 -0.40
C ASP A 279 -13.50 2.83 -0.18
N LEU A 280 -14.31 2.42 0.80
CA LEU A 280 -15.46 3.16 1.32
C LEU A 280 -15.24 3.67 2.76
N ALA A 281 -14.01 4.04 3.12
CA ALA A 281 -13.67 4.61 4.42
C ALA A 281 -14.50 5.86 4.74
N GLN A 282 -15.24 5.80 5.85
CA GLN A 282 -15.94 6.96 6.37
C GLN A 282 -14.97 7.89 7.10
N ARG A 283 -15.04 9.19 6.79
CA ARG A 283 -14.22 10.23 7.40
C ARG A 283 -15.09 11.37 7.87
N ARG A 284 -14.56 12.20 8.77
CA ARG A 284 -15.24 13.40 9.25
C ARG A 284 -15.60 14.31 8.07
N ASN A 285 -16.83 14.82 8.07
CA ASN A 285 -17.38 15.70 7.03
C ASN A 285 -17.37 15.08 5.62
N ASP A 286 -17.51 13.75 5.51
CA ASP A 286 -17.50 13.01 4.25
C ASP A 286 -16.28 13.31 3.37
N TYR A 287 -15.13 13.58 4.00
CA TYR A 287 -13.90 13.88 3.27
C TYR A 287 -13.47 12.71 2.39
N ARG A 288 -13.21 13.00 1.12
CA ARG A 288 -12.81 12.01 0.10
C ARG A 288 -11.38 12.27 -0.35
N ILE A 289 -10.67 11.19 -0.66
CA ILE A 289 -9.30 11.21 -1.17
C ILE A 289 -9.33 10.63 -2.58
N CYS A 290 -8.81 11.38 -3.55
CA CYS A 290 -8.58 10.92 -4.91
C CYS A 290 -7.16 11.32 -5.29
N GLN A 291 -6.21 10.41 -5.12
CA GLN A 291 -4.79 10.62 -5.37
C GLN A 291 -4.27 9.51 -6.28
N TRP A 292 -4.24 9.79 -7.58
CA TRP A 292 -3.68 8.88 -8.57
C TRP A 292 -3.24 9.71 -9.77
N ASN A 293 -1.92 9.81 -9.94
CA ASN A 293 -1.31 10.52 -11.05
C ASN A 293 -1.29 9.63 -12.29
N VAL A 294 -1.88 10.13 -13.38
CA VAL A 294 -1.87 9.45 -14.68
C VAL A 294 -0.61 9.86 -15.43
N TRP A 295 0.47 9.10 -15.24
CA TRP A 295 1.77 9.39 -15.85
C TRP A 295 1.76 9.20 -17.38
N ASP A 296 2.47 10.06 -18.10
CA ASP A 296 2.75 9.89 -19.52
C ASP A 296 3.67 8.68 -19.76
N PRO A 297 3.69 8.06 -20.95
CA PRO A 297 4.66 7.03 -21.30
C PRO A 297 6.09 7.48 -21.00
N LEU A 298 6.96 6.56 -20.57
CA LEU A 298 8.39 6.84 -20.55
C LEU A 298 8.89 7.01 -21.99
N PRO A 299 9.86 7.91 -22.22
CA PRO A 299 10.48 8.01 -23.54
C PRO A 299 11.13 6.67 -23.90
N GLN A 300 10.91 6.20 -25.13
CA GLN A 300 11.44 4.92 -25.61
C GLN A 300 12.97 4.89 -25.61
N VAL A 301 13.56 6.06 -25.84
CA VAL A 301 15.01 6.28 -25.73
C VAL A 301 15.24 7.06 -24.46
N ALA A 302 16.03 6.51 -23.54
CA ALA A 302 16.47 7.24 -22.37
C ALA A 302 17.15 8.54 -22.85
N PRO A 303 16.78 9.71 -22.29
CA PRO A 303 17.53 10.93 -22.57
C PRO A 303 19.01 10.64 -22.33
N LEU A 304 19.85 10.95 -23.31
CA LEU A 304 21.30 10.80 -23.13
C LEU A 304 21.64 11.51 -21.83
N LEU A 305 22.30 10.79 -20.90
CA LEU A 305 22.82 11.44 -19.71
C LEU A 305 23.66 12.63 -20.20
N PRO A 306 23.50 13.82 -19.60
CA PRO A 306 24.34 14.93 -19.97
C PRO A 306 25.80 14.47 -19.88
N ALA A 307 26.61 14.90 -20.86
CA ALA A 307 28.01 14.53 -20.89
C ALA A 307 28.64 14.77 -19.52
N GLY A 308 29.50 13.84 -19.09
CA GLY A 308 30.27 14.02 -17.87
C GLY A 308 30.91 15.41 -17.88
N ARG A 309 30.92 16.07 -16.73
CA ARG A 309 31.55 17.39 -16.62
C ARG A 309 32.99 17.27 -17.17
N PRO A 310 33.40 18.15 -18.11
CA PRO A 310 34.79 18.19 -18.59
C PRO A 310 35.76 18.34 -17.42
N GLU A 311 36.93 17.70 -17.47
CA GLU A 311 37.93 17.81 -16.41
C GLU A 311 38.41 19.27 -16.24
N GLU A 312 38.40 20.07 -17.30
CA GLU A 312 38.72 21.51 -17.25
C GLU A 312 37.59 22.39 -16.69
N ALA A 313 36.40 21.85 -16.41
CA ALA A 313 35.31 22.67 -15.92
C ALA A 313 35.59 23.16 -14.49
N PRO A 314 35.34 24.45 -14.19
CA PRO A 314 35.63 25.01 -12.89
C PRO A 314 34.87 24.27 -11.77
N PRO A 315 35.45 24.23 -10.55
CA PRO A 315 34.81 23.60 -9.41
C PRO A 315 33.41 24.19 -9.19
N ARG A 316 32.45 23.37 -8.72
CA ARG A 316 31.11 23.88 -8.38
C ARG A 316 31.30 24.96 -7.31
N GLU A 317 30.82 26.17 -7.59
CA GLU A 317 30.56 27.14 -6.53
C GLU A 317 29.56 26.51 -5.57
N VAL A 318 30.09 26.06 -4.43
CA VAL A 318 29.29 25.73 -3.27
C VAL A 318 28.99 27.05 -2.56
N ALA A 319 27.71 27.33 -2.33
CA ALA A 319 27.30 28.54 -1.62
C ALA A 319 28.08 28.65 -0.31
N ALA A 320 28.86 29.73 -0.17
CA ALA A 320 29.66 29.97 1.01
C ALA A 320 28.75 30.04 2.24
N ARG A 321 29.05 29.22 3.26
CA ARG A 321 28.50 29.44 4.60
C ARG A 321 29.12 30.72 5.16
N PRO A 322 28.35 31.64 5.75
CA PRO A 322 28.91 32.86 6.32
C PRO A 322 29.83 32.49 7.49
N GLU A 323 31.08 32.91 7.41
CA GLU A 323 32.09 32.73 8.45
C GLU A 323 31.68 33.48 9.73
N ALA A 324 31.70 32.78 10.85
CA ALA A 324 31.55 33.37 12.17
C ALA A 324 32.78 34.24 12.46
N LYS A 325 32.55 35.52 12.79
CA LYS A 325 33.60 36.43 13.25
C LYS A 325 34.19 35.93 14.57
N ASP A 326 35.48 35.63 14.55
CA ASP A 326 36.30 35.42 15.74
C ASP A 326 36.34 36.67 16.62
N GLY A 327 35.93 36.52 17.88
CA GLY A 327 36.22 37.44 18.97
C GLY A 327 37.27 36.82 19.88
N ALA A 328 38.52 37.28 19.76
CA ALA A 328 39.61 36.88 20.63
C ALA A 328 39.40 37.39 22.07
N LYS A 329 39.66 36.51 23.06
CA LYS A 329 40.22 36.87 24.38
C LYS A 329 40.88 35.66 25.05
N ASP A 330 42.20 35.63 24.89
CA ASP A 330 43.29 35.27 25.82
C ASP A 330 43.00 34.40 27.05
N GLY A 331 43.80 33.33 27.20
CA GLY A 331 43.97 32.57 28.44
C GLY A 331 44.87 31.34 28.26
N ALA A 332 46.18 31.52 28.40
CA ALA A 332 47.24 30.52 28.24
C ALA A 332 47.20 29.35 29.25
N LYS A 333 47.59 28.14 28.80
CA LYS A 333 48.63 27.31 29.44
C LYS A 333 49.05 26.07 28.61
N ASP A 334 50.30 26.12 28.17
CA ASP A 334 51.36 25.11 28.07
C ASP A 334 51.03 23.60 28.00
N GLY A 335 51.64 22.96 27.00
CA GLY A 335 51.82 21.51 26.91
C GLY A 335 52.34 21.11 25.53
N ALA A 336 53.64 21.30 25.31
CA ALA A 336 54.36 20.77 24.14
C ALA A 336 54.48 19.25 24.24
N ASP A 337 54.32 18.56 23.11
CA ASP A 337 55.13 17.38 22.75
C ASP A 337 55.04 17.18 21.22
N ASP A 338 56.22 17.12 20.61
CA ASP A 338 56.50 16.79 19.21
C ASP A 338 56.03 15.38 18.83
N GLU A 339 55.50 15.19 17.61
CA GLU A 339 56.09 14.22 16.68
C GLU A 339 55.52 14.32 15.24
N ALA A 340 56.43 14.68 14.35
CA ALA A 340 56.68 14.18 13.00
C ALA A 340 55.54 13.58 12.13
N ALA A 341 55.42 14.23 10.98
CA ALA A 341 54.81 13.75 9.74
C ALA A 341 55.22 12.34 9.32
N GLN A 342 54.28 11.57 8.78
CA GLN A 342 54.61 10.57 7.76
C GLN A 342 53.50 10.42 6.71
N LYS A 343 53.97 10.56 5.47
CA LYS A 343 53.29 10.66 4.19
C LYS A 343 53.28 9.27 3.57
N SER A 344 52.11 8.75 3.19
CA SER A 344 51.99 7.48 2.46
C SER A 344 52.59 7.59 1.06
N PRO A 345 53.36 6.60 0.57
CA PRO A 345 53.66 6.47 -0.85
C PRO A 345 52.79 5.38 -1.49
N ALA A 346 52.24 5.72 -2.66
CA ALA A 346 51.80 4.77 -3.67
C ALA A 346 53.02 4.07 -4.31
N PRO A 347 52.80 2.97 -5.05
CA PRO A 347 53.66 2.67 -6.18
C PRO A 347 52.88 2.67 -7.51
N ALA A 348 53.47 3.37 -8.47
CA ALA A 348 53.14 3.34 -9.88
C ALA A 348 53.91 2.20 -10.59
N ASP A 349 53.17 1.44 -11.39
CA ASP A 349 53.33 1.26 -12.85
C ASP A 349 54.65 0.83 -13.51
N LYS A 350 54.46 0.21 -14.70
CA LYS A 350 55.42 -0.19 -15.78
C LYS A 350 55.90 -1.66 -15.77
N SER A 351 55.93 -2.40 -16.88
CA SER A 351 55.69 -2.11 -18.30
C SER A 351 55.49 -3.39 -19.14
N ALA A 352 54.73 -3.25 -20.24
CA ALA A 352 54.93 -3.71 -21.64
C ALA A 352 55.91 -4.90 -21.94
N ALA A 353 55.75 -5.76 -22.95
CA ALA A 353 55.08 -5.64 -24.25
C ALA A 353 55.03 -7.00 -25.00
N ASN A 354 54.16 -7.06 -26.02
CA ASN A 354 54.23 -7.81 -27.30
C ASN A 354 54.22 -9.36 -27.27
N GLY A 355 53.50 -10.08 -28.14
CA GLY A 355 52.65 -9.71 -29.27
C GLY A 355 52.23 -10.95 -30.07
N THR A 356 51.10 -10.84 -30.78
CA THR A 356 50.73 -11.55 -32.04
C THR A 356 50.78 -13.09 -32.12
N LYS A 357 49.63 -13.76 -32.30
CA LYS A 357 49.08 -14.15 -33.63
C LYS A 357 47.83 -15.07 -33.52
N ALA A 358 46.86 -14.77 -34.39
CA ALA A 358 45.99 -15.65 -35.18
C ALA A 358 44.95 -16.58 -34.50
N GLU A 359 43.67 -16.31 -34.77
CA GLU A 359 42.60 -17.32 -34.85
C GLU A 359 42.77 -18.24 -36.06
N PRO A 360 42.12 -19.42 -36.07
CA PRO A 360 40.90 -19.54 -36.88
C PRO A 360 39.77 -20.44 -36.30
N HIS A 361 38.52 -20.02 -36.58
CA HIS A 361 37.30 -20.78 -36.94
C HIS A 361 36.89 -22.12 -36.24
N LYS A 362 35.75 -22.05 -35.52
CA LYS A 362 34.50 -22.90 -35.48
C LYS A 362 34.52 -24.34 -36.06
N PRO A 363 33.72 -25.33 -35.53
CA PRO A 363 32.25 -25.17 -35.37
C PRO A 363 31.54 -25.93 -34.21
N ALA A 364 30.21 -25.75 -34.20
CA ALA A 364 29.20 -26.12 -33.21
C ALA A 364 28.90 -27.63 -33.05
N THR A 365 28.43 -28.02 -31.86
CA THR A 365 27.69 -29.28 -31.62
C THR A 365 26.53 -29.14 -30.61
N LYS A 366 25.33 -29.35 -31.15
CA LYS A 366 24.13 -30.07 -30.66
C LYS A 366 23.74 -30.16 -29.16
N LYS A 367 22.50 -29.70 -28.93
CA LYS A 367 21.40 -30.20 -28.06
C LYS A 367 21.52 -31.60 -27.43
N ARG A 368 21.13 -31.69 -26.16
CA ARG A 368 20.12 -32.59 -25.50
C ARG A 368 20.33 -32.48 -23.98
N ARG A 369 19.35 -32.51 -23.09
CA ARG A 369 17.98 -33.03 -23.10
C ARG A 369 17.12 -32.21 -22.15
#